data_AF-A0A5K1GZ67-F1
#
_entry.id   AF-A0A5K1GZ67-F1
#
_cell.length_a   1.000
_cell.length_b   1.000
_cell.length_c   1.000
_cell.angle_alpha   90.00
_cell.angle_beta   90.00
_cell.angle_gamma   90.00
#
_symmetry.space_group_name_H-M   'P 1'
#
loop_
_entity.id
_entity.type
_entity.pdbx_description
1 polymer ?
#
loop_
_entity_poly.entity_id
_entity_poly.type
_entity_poly.pdbx_seq_one_letter_code
_entity_poly.pdbx_strand_id
1 'polypeptide(L)'
;DLGERDDMKLTVHRCQEITKFIYNHAYVLNLMRKFTNGAELIRPAQTRFATNVLTVQGIVKQRSSLRQMFSSDDWVAYPHAYKRKAATVVDTIFDVDFWESCVHLLKICIPLVKVLRLVDSEDRPSIGYLYESMDRAKEAIRDNMKGKKKLYMPIWKIIDERWSGQLHRPLHAAAYYLNPAIRYLPTFKKDREVEYGMLDCIDVLVSDSKEQDAIHMSINKYDTASGTMARDTAVRCRTTMRP
;
A
#
# COMPACT_ATOMS: atom_id res chain seq x y z
N ASP A 1 -1.36 -4.90 -14.59
CA ASP A 1 -1.71 -4.23 -13.33
C ASP A 1 -2.15 -5.26 -12.28
N LEU A 2 -2.00 -4.97 -10.99
CA LEU A 2 -2.47 -5.87 -9.92
C LEU A 2 -3.98 -5.96 -9.89
N GLY A 3 -4.67 -4.83 -10.11
CA GLY A 3 -6.14 -4.81 -10.23
C GLY A 3 -6.67 -5.56 -11.45
N GLU A 4 -5.81 -5.96 -12.40
CA GLU A 4 -6.19 -6.68 -13.60
C GLU A 4 -6.11 -8.20 -13.46
N ARG A 5 -5.49 -8.71 -12.39
CA ARG A 5 -5.39 -10.16 -12.16
C ARG A 5 -6.74 -10.76 -11.81
N ASP A 6 -7.08 -11.88 -12.46
CA ASP A 6 -8.39 -12.51 -12.33
C ASP A 6 -8.71 -12.96 -10.90
N ASP A 7 -7.71 -13.48 -10.17
CA ASP A 7 -7.84 -13.88 -8.77
C ASP A 7 -8.23 -12.71 -7.86
N MET A 8 -7.58 -11.56 -8.03
CA MET A 8 -7.87 -10.36 -7.26
C MET A 8 -9.20 -9.73 -7.65
N LYS A 9 -9.50 -9.64 -8.96
CA LYS A 9 -10.77 -9.12 -9.48
C LYS A 9 -11.96 -9.89 -8.93
N LEU A 10 -11.90 -11.22 -9.00
CA LEU A 10 -12.97 -12.09 -8.50
C LEU A 10 -13.18 -11.88 -7.00
N THR A 11 -12.09 -11.83 -6.23
CA THR A 11 -12.16 -11.61 -4.77
C THR A 11 -12.83 -10.27 -4.42
N VAL A 12 -12.41 -9.18 -5.10
CA VAL A 12 -12.99 -7.84 -4.90
C VAL A 12 -14.47 -7.83 -5.32
N HIS A 13 -14.80 -8.47 -6.44
CA HIS A 13 -16.18 -8.55 -6.93
C HIS A 13 -17.10 -9.25 -5.91
N ARG A 14 -16.67 -10.40 -5.36
CA ARG A 14 -17.43 -11.12 -4.33
C ARG A 14 -17.64 -10.26 -3.07
N CYS A 15 -16.63 -9.52 -2.64
CA CYS A 15 -16.75 -8.56 -1.54
C CYS A 15 -17.74 -7.42 -1.86
N GLN A 16 -17.75 -6.93 -3.10
CA GLN A 16 -18.70 -5.92 -3.56
C GLN A 16 -20.13 -6.46 -3.57
N GLU A 17 -20.36 -7.71 -3.96
CA GLU A 17 -21.69 -8.32 -3.92
C GLU A 17 -22.20 -8.47 -2.47
N ILE A 18 -21.34 -8.88 -1.53
CA ILE A 18 -21.68 -8.91 -0.09
C ILE A 18 -22.09 -7.51 0.39
N THR A 19 -21.26 -6.50 0.13
CA THR A 19 -21.55 -5.14 0.62
C THR A 19 -22.79 -4.54 -0.05
N LYS A 20 -22.94 -4.65 -1.37
CA LYS A 20 -24.17 -4.22 -2.06
C LYS A 20 -25.40 -4.90 -1.47
N PHE A 21 -25.34 -6.21 -1.21
CA PHE A 21 -26.46 -6.91 -0.60
C PHE A 21 -26.78 -6.38 0.79
N ILE A 22 -25.78 -6.24 1.68
CA ILE A 22 -26.01 -5.76 3.05
C ILE A 22 -26.55 -4.33 3.06
N TYR A 23 -25.90 -3.41 2.34
CA TYR A 23 -26.21 -1.98 2.42
C TYR A 23 -27.50 -1.59 1.67
N ASN A 24 -27.95 -2.37 0.69
CA ASN A 24 -29.19 -2.09 -0.04
C ASN A 24 -30.46 -2.65 0.64
N HIS A 25 -30.33 -3.40 1.74
CA HIS A 25 -31.48 -3.96 2.46
C HIS A 25 -31.44 -3.49 3.92
N ALA A 26 -32.33 -2.58 4.30
CA ALA A 26 -32.33 -1.96 5.63
C ALA A 26 -32.35 -2.97 6.79
N TYR A 27 -33.12 -4.05 6.66
CA TYR A 27 -33.14 -5.14 7.64
C TYR A 27 -31.76 -5.79 7.80
N VAL A 28 -31.13 -6.16 6.68
CA VAL A 28 -29.82 -6.82 6.65
C VAL A 28 -28.71 -5.89 7.15
N LEU A 29 -28.77 -4.61 6.81
CA LEU A 29 -27.85 -3.59 7.32
C LEU A 29 -27.93 -3.45 8.84
N ASN A 30 -29.15 -3.35 9.39
CA ASN A 30 -29.36 -3.26 10.84
C ASN A 30 -28.90 -4.53 11.54
N LEU A 31 -29.16 -5.69 10.94
CA LEU A 31 -28.70 -6.97 11.47
C LEU A 31 -27.17 -7.04 11.46
N MET A 32 -26.50 -6.63 10.37
CA MET A 32 -25.04 -6.55 10.32
C MET A 32 -24.50 -5.66 11.45
N ARG A 33 -25.06 -4.46 11.64
CA ARG A 33 -24.65 -3.54 12.72
C ARG A 33 -24.87 -4.14 14.11
N LYS A 34 -25.94 -4.91 14.33
CA LYS A 34 -26.18 -5.64 15.59
C LYS A 34 -25.05 -6.63 15.88
N PHE A 35 -24.66 -7.44 14.88
CA PHE A 35 -23.63 -8.48 15.06
C PHE A 35 -22.20 -7.92 15.05
N THR A 36 -21.95 -6.78 14.40
CA THR A 36 -20.61 -6.16 14.31
C THR A 36 -20.36 -5.06 15.34
N ASN A 37 -21.28 -4.85 16.30
CA ASN A 37 -21.26 -3.73 17.25
C ASN A 37 -21.13 -2.36 16.55
N GLY A 38 -21.91 -2.16 15.49
CA GLY A 38 -21.97 -0.91 14.72
C GLY A 38 -20.80 -0.69 13.77
N ALA A 39 -19.93 -1.68 13.55
CA ALA A 39 -18.80 -1.53 12.64
C ALA A 39 -19.26 -1.44 11.17
N GLU A 40 -18.70 -0.47 10.44
CA GLU A 40 -18.90 -0.33 9.01
C GLU A 40 -17.89 -1.19 8.21
N LEU A 41 -18.38 -1.88 7.18
CA LEU A 41 -17.55 -2.73 6.31
C LEU A 41 -16.83 -1.90 5.24
N ILE A 42 -17.52 -0.90 4.70
CA ILE A 42 -16.97 -0.01 3.66
C ILE A 42 -16.15 1.08 4.33
N ARG A 43 -14.94 1.31 3.81
CA ARG A 43 -14.05 2.38 4.26
C ARG A 43 -13.61 3.23 3.07
N PRO A 44 -14.24 4.39 2.87
CA PRO A 44 -13.86 5.31 1.80
C PRO A 44 -12.39 5.73 1.91
N ALA A 45 -11.72 5.83 0.76
CA ALA A 45 -10.39 6.39 0.60
C ALA A 45 -10.35 7.18 -0.72
N GLN A 46 -9.32 8.03 -0.90
CA GLN A 46 -9.21 8.90 -2.07
C GLN A 46 -9.29 8.14 -3.40
N THR A 47 -8.66 6.97 -3.48
CA THR A 47 -8.72 6.13 -4.68
C THR A 47 -9.71 4.98 -4.55
N ARG A 48 -10.32 4.60 -5.70
CA ARG A 48 -11.18 3.41 -5.79
C ARG A 48 -10.42 2.13 -5.42
N PHE A 49 -9.14 2.04 -5.79
CA PHE A 49 -8.27 0.93 -5.41
C PHE A 49 -8.15 0.80 -3.88
N ALA A 50 -7.78 1.88 -3.19
CA ALA A 50 -7.66 1.86 -1.73
C ALA A 50 -9.01 1.57 -1.06
N THR A 51 -10.10 2.15 -1.56
CA THR A 51 -11.46 1.89 -1.05
C THR A 51 -11.82 0.41 -1.15
N ASN A 52 -11.57 -0.24 -2.29
CA ASN A 52 -11.80 -1.66 -2.48
C ASN A 52 -11.00 -2.50 -1.47
N VAL A 53 -9.68 -2.26 -1.37
CA VAL A 53 -8.79 -3.01 -0.47
C VAL A 53 -9.19 -2.83 1.00
N LEU A 54 -9.53 -1.62 1.42
CA LEU A 54 -9.97 -1.33 2.79
C LEU A 54 -11.35 -1.91 3.09
N THR A 55 -12.22 -2.03 2.08
CA THR A 55 -13.51 -2.73 2.20
C THR A 55 -13.30 -4.23 2.39
N VAL A 56 -12.42 -4.87 1.60
CA VAL A 56 -12.02 -6.27 1.83
C VAL A 56 -11.47 -6.45 3.25
N GLN A 57 -10.64 -5.51 3.72
CA GLN A 57 -10.11 -5.53 5.09
C GLN A 57 -11.22 -5.44 6.14
N GLY A 58 -12.23 -4.57 5.94
CA GLY A 58 -13.39 -4.45 6.82
C GLY A 58 -14.19 -5.75 6.92
N ILE A 59 -14.45 -6.39 5.78
CA ILE A 59 -15.15 -7.69 5.71
C ILE A 59 -14.37 -8.78 6.44
N VAL A 60 -13.05 -8.90 6.19
CA VAL A 60 -12.20 -9.90 6.86
C VAL A 60 -12.16 -9.70 8.38
N LYS A 61 -12.10 -8.45 8.86
CA LYS A 61 -12.15 -8.16 10.30
C LYS A 61 -13.46 -8.59 10.95
N GLN A 62 -14.55 -8.57 10.20
CA GLN A 62 -15.88 -8.95 10.67
C GLN A 62 -16.28 -10.38 10.28
N ARG A 63 -15.33 -11.23 9.87
CA ARG A 63 -15.60 -12.61 9.41
C ARG A 63 -16.49 -13.39 10.39
N SER A 64 -16.13 -13.42 11.67
CA SER A 64 -16.87 -14.19 12.68
C SER A 64 -18.27 -13.62 12.90
N SER A 65 -18.38 -12.29 13.03
CA SER A 65 -19.64 -11.57 13.19
C SER A 65 -20.60 -11.81 12.01
N LEU A 66 -20.07 -11.76 10.78
CA LEU A 66 -20.84 -12.02 9.56
C LEU A 66 -21.30 -13.48 9.49
N ARG A 67 -20.45 -14.45 9.84
CA ARG A 67 -20.86 -15.86 9.89
C ARG A 67 -21.97 -16.08 10.90
N GLN A 68 -21.85 -15.52 12.11
CA GLN A 68 -22.88 -15.60 13.16
C GLN A 68 -24.19 -14.95 12.71
N MET A 69 -24.11 -13.78 12.07
CA MET A 69 -25.25 -13.07 11.51
C MET A 69 -26.03 -13.97 10.52
N PHE A 70 -25.35 -14.54 9.53
CA PHE A 70 -25.99 -15.36 8.50
C PHE A 70 -26.40 -16.77 8.96
N SER A 71 -26.03 -17.18 10.18
CA SER A 71 -26.51 -18.41 10.82
C SER A 71 -27.53 -18.17 11.94
N SER A 72 -27.96 -16.92 12.16
CA SER A 72 -28.84 -16.57 13.28
C SER A 72 -30.32 -16.80 12.98
N ASP A 73 -31.12 -16.98 14.05
CA ASP A 73 -32.58 -17.05 13.94
C ASP A 73 -33.17 -15.76 13.35
N ASP A 74 -32.57 -14.60 13.68
CA ASP A 74 -32.93 -13.31 13.08
C ASP A 74 -32.77 -13.34 11.55
N TRP A 75 -31.70 -13.96 11.03
CA TRP A 75 -31.53 -14.13 9.59
C TRP A 75 -32.57 -15.08 9.00
N VAL A 76 -32.86 -16.20 9.66
CA VAL A 76 -33.87 -17.16 9.22
C VAL A 76 -35.27 -16.52 9.15
N ALA A 77 -35.57 -15.61 10.07
CA ALA A 77 -36.82 -14.86 10.10
C ALA A 77 -36.93 -13.80 9.00
N TYR A 78 -35.85 -13.46 8.29
CA TYR A 78 -35.88 -12.49 7.19
C TYR A 78 -36.66 -13.06 5.99
N PRO A 79 -37.76 -12.42 5.53
CA PRO A 79 -38.61 -12.95 4.46
C PRO A 79 -37.92 -13.19 3.11
N HIS A 80 -36.70 -12.69 2.94
CA HIS A 80 -35.94 -12.81 1.70
C HIS A 80 -34.62 -13.58 1.88
N ALA A 81 -34.42 -14.25 3.01
CA ALA A 81 -33.22 -15.03 3.30
C ALA A 81 -32.92 -16.10 2.24
N TYR A 82 -33.96 -16.70 1.66
CA TYR A 82 -33.85 -17.78 0.69
C TYR A 82 -33.94 -17.31 -0.78
N LYS A 83 -33.95 -16.00 -1.04
CA LYS A 83 -33.87 -15.50 -2.42
C LYS A 83 -32.48 -15.78 -2.99
N ARG A 84 -32.41 -16.04 -4.30
CA ARG A 84 -31.16 -16.38 -5.01
C ARG A 84 -29.96 -15.49 -4.66
N LYS A 85 -30.14 -14.16 -4.61
CA LYS A 85 -29.08 -13.21 -4.24
C LYS A 85 -28.59 -13.39 -2.81
N ALA A 86 -29.51 -13.63 -1.86
CA ALA A 86 -29.17 -13.87 -0.48
C ALA A 86 -28.40 -15.19 -0.33
N ALA A 87 -28.87 -16.27 -0.97
CA ALA A 87 -28.19 -17.56 -0.99
C ALA A 87 -26.73 -17.44 -1.48
N THR A 88 -26.49 -16.76 -2.62
CA THR A 88 -25.12 -16.55 -3.14
C THR A 88 -24.20 -15.82 -2.16
N VAL A 89 -24.74 -14.85 -1.40
CA VAL A 89 -23.98 -14.14 -0.37
C VAL A 89 -23.67 -15.06 0.81
N VAL A 90 -24.67 -15.83 1.29
CA VAL A 90 -24.47 -16.81 2.35
C VAL A 90 -23.42 -17.85 1.94
N ASP A 91 -23.55 -18.44 0.75
CA ASP A 91 -22.59 -19.41 0.22
C ASP A 91 -21.17 -18.82 0.21
N THR A 92 -21.01 -17.56 -0.21
CA THR A 92 -19.72 -16.87 -0.18
C THR A 92 -19.19 -16.64 1.24
N ILE A 93 -20.04 -16.31 2.21
CA ILE A 93 -19.63 -16.12 3.61
C ILE A 93 -19.18 -17.43 4.26
N PHE A 94 -19.75 -18.57 3.84
CA PHE A 94 -19.37 -19.88 4.36
C PHE A 94 -18.25 -20.58 3.58
N ASP A 95 -17.97 -20.15 2.36
CA ASP A 95 -16.85 -20.58 1.52
C ASP A 95 -15.49 -20.27 2.17
N VAL A 96 -14.67 -21.31 2.39
CA VAL A 96 -13.33 -21.19 2.99
C VAL A 96 -12.36 -20.51 2.02
N ASP A 97 -12.40 -20.86 0.74
CA ASP A 97 -11.47 -20.37 -0.29
C ASP A 97 -11.66 -18.87 -0.52
N PHE A 98 -12.90 -18.37 -0.38
CA PHE A 98 -13.19 -16.94 -0.38
C PHE A 98 -12.38 -16.18 0.67
N TRP A 99 -12.38 -16.66 1.91
CA TRP A 99 -11.66 -15.98 3.00
C TRP A 99 -10.15 -16.05 2.81
N GLU A 100 -9.64 -17.20 2.34
CA GLU A 100 -8.22 -17.34 2.02
C GLU A 100 -7.79 -16.39 0.90
N SER A 101 -8.61 -16.26 -0.14
CA SER A 101 -8.39 -15.32 -1.25
C SER A 101 -8.40 -13.87 -0.77
N CYS A 102 -9.31 -13.50 0.13
CA CYS A 102 -9.34 -12.18 0.75
C CYS A 102 -8.06 -11.89 1.55
N VAL A 103 -7.62 -12.84 2.38
CA VAL A 103 -6.39 -12.70 3.16
C VAL A 103 -5.16 -12.60 2.24
N HIS A 104 -5.12 -13.39 1.17
CA HIS A 104 -4.05 -13.32 0.17
C HIS A 104 -3.98 -11.96 -0.51
N LEU A 105 -5.13 -11.43 -0.96
CA LEU A 105 -5.23 -10.10 -1.54
C LEU A 105 -4.72 -9.02 -0.57
N LEU A 106 -5.14 -9.08 0.71
CA LEU A 106 -4.73 -8.09 1.72
C LEU A 106 -3.23 -8.13 1.99
N LYS A 107 -2.60 -9.31 1.99
CA LYS A 107 -1.15 -9.46 2.13
C LYS A 107 -0.36 -8.74 1.03
N ILE A 108 -0.95 -8.57 -0.14
CA ILE A 108 -0.32 -7.93 -1.30
C ILE A 108 -0.63 -6.44 -1.33
N CYS A 109 -1.91 -6.09 -1.20
CA CYS A 109 -2.38 -4.74 -1.47
C CYS A 109 -2.23 -3.78 -0.30
N ILE A 110 -2.24 -4.26 0.96
CA ILE A 110 -2.10 -3.37 2.13
C ILE A 110 -0.76 -2.61 2.16
N PRO A 111 0.40 -3.24 1.89
CA PRO A 111 1.66 -2.51 1.74
C PRO A 111 1.57 -1.37 0.71
N LEU A 112 0.94 -1.61 -0.44
CA LEU A 112 0.77 -0.61 -1.50
C LEU A 112 -0.20 0.51 -1.10
N VAL A 113 -1.30 0.18 -0.41
CA VAL A 113 -2.22 1.20 0.13
C VAL A 113 -1.50 2.12 1.13
N LYS A 114 -0.51 1.63 1.88
CA LYS A 114 0.30 2.48 2.76
C LYS A 114 1.18 3.46 1.97
N VAL A 115 1.75 3.04 0.84
CA VAL A 115 2.51 3.93 -0.06
C VAL A 115 1.59 5.00 -0.64
N LEU A 116 0.40 4.63 -1.12
CA LEU A 116 -0.57 5.59 -1.63
C LEU A 116 -0.93 6.64 -0.58
N ARG A 117 -1.24 6.21 0.65
CA ARG A 117 -1.54 7.13 1.76
C ARG A 117 -0.41 8.09 2.09
N LEU A 118 0.85 7.70 1.88
CA LEU A 118 2.00 8.58 2.07
C LEU A 118 2.03 9.67 1.00
N VAL A 119 1.76 9.32 -0.26
CA VAL A 119 1.79 10.27 -1.38
C VAL A 119 0.59 11.20 -1.34
N ASP A 120 -0.57 10.69 -0.91
CA ASP A 120 -1.83 11.42 -0.76
C ASP A 120 -1.84 12.37 0.47
N SER A 121 -0.84 12.30 1.34
CA SER A 121 -0.75 13.11 2.55
C SER A 121 -0.23 14.51 2.23
N GLU A 122 -1.09 15.53 2.33
CA GLU A 122 -0.72 16.94 2.11
C GLU A 122 0.20 17.52 3.21
N ASP A 123 0.30 16.85 4.36
CA ASP A 123 1.02 17.38 5.52
C ASP A 123 2.54 17.49 5.35
N ARG A 124 3.14 16.69 4.45
CA ARG A 124 4.61 16.58 4.28
C ARG A 124 5.02 16.28 2.83
N PRO A 125 6.15 16.82 2.34
CA PRO A 125 6.72 16.43 1.06
C PRO A 125 6.99 14.91 1.01
N SER A 126 6.24 14.19 0.19
CA SER A 126 6.29 12.72 0.10
C SER A 126 7.40 12.22 -0.83
N ILE A 127 7.89 13.07 -1.74
CA ILE A 127 8.84 12.71 -2.79
C ILE A 127 10.13 12.08 -2.26
N GLY A 128 10.69 12.63 -1.17
CA GLY A 128 11.91 12.13 -0.51
C GLY A 128 11.73 10.81 0.25
N TYR A 129 10.49 10.32 0.39
CA TYR A 129 10.17 9.08 1.09
C TYR A 129 9.54 8.02 0.18
N LEU A 130 9.13 8.40 -1.03
CA LEU A 130 8.37 7.53 -1.94
C LEU A 130 9.18 6.30 -2.36
N TYR A 131 10.44 6.49 -2.77
CA TYR A 131 11.32 5.39 -3.19
C TYR A 131 11.48 4.35 -2.07
N GLU A 132 11.90 4.78 -0.89
CA GLU A 132 12.03 3.92 0.30
C GLU A 132 10.72 3.21 0.64
N SER A 133 9.59 3.92 0.54
CA SER A 133 8.29 3.36 0.88
C SER A 133 7.85 2.28 -0.11
N MET A 134 8.19 2.45 -1.40
CA MET A 134 7.97 1.43 -2.42
C MET A 134 8.83 0.19 -2.15
N ASP A 135 10.11 0.38 -1.82
CA ASP A 135 11.03 -0.70 -1.47
C ASP A 135 10.54 -1.48 -0.25
N ARG A 136 10.15 -0.77 0.81
CA ARG A 136 9.56 -1.40 2.01
C ARG A 136 8.25 -2.10 1.72
N ALA A 137 7.43 -1.60 0.78
CA ALA A 137 6.22 -2.29 0.37
C ALA A 137 6.54 -3.61 -0.34
N LYS A 138 7.53 -3.63 -1.25
CA LYS A 138 8.01 -4.85 -1.90
C LYS A 138 8.53 -5.86 -0.87
N GLU A 139 9.35 -5.42 0.09
CA GLU A 139 9.85 -6.27 1.18
C GLU A 139 8.73 -6.84 2.05
N ALA A 140 7.75 -6.01 2.44
CA ALA A 140 6.59 -6.47 3.20
C ALA A 140 5.77 -7.53 2.43
N ILE A 141 5.62 -7.39 1.11
CA ILE A 141 4.96 -8.41 0.27
C ILE A 141 5.76 -9.72 0.28
N ARG A 142 7.09 -9.65 0.11
CA ARG A 142 7.97 -10.82 0.19
C ARG A 142 7.81 -11.56 1.52
N ASP A 143 7.81 -10.81 2.61
CA ASP A 143 7.75 -11.36 3.97
C ASP A 143 6.35 -11.95 4.25
N ASN A 144 5.28 -11.30 3.80
CA ASN A 144 3.91 -11.84 3.83
C ASN A 144 3.76 -13.16 3.06
N MET A 145 4.59 -13.37 2.04
CA MET A 145 4.71 -14.61 1.27
C MET A 145 5.76 -15.58 1.81
N LYS A 146 6.26 -15.35 3.03
CA LYS A 146 7.27 -16.17 3.72
C LYS A 146 8.55 -16.35 2.88
N GLY A 147 8.95 -15.34 2.11
CA GLY A 147 10.13 -15.40 1.24
C GLY A 147 10.00 -16.37 0.05
N LYS A 148 8.81 -16.93 -0.22
CA LYS A 148 8.62 -17.86 -1.34
C LYS A 148 8.66 -17.13 -2.68
N LYS A 149 9.81 -17.16 -3.34
CA LYS A 149 10.09 -16.46 -4.61
C LYS A 149 9.01 -16.64 -5.68
N LYS A 150 8.48 -17.86 -5.84
CA LYS A 150 7.41 -18.17 -6.81
C LYS A 150 6.11 -17.38 -6.57
N LEU A 151 5.84 -16.94 -5.33
CA LEU A 151 4.62 -16.22 -4.98
C LEU A 151 4.77 -14.71 -5.15
N TYR A 152 5.89 -14.11 -4.69
CA TYR A 152 6.03 -12.65 -4.70
C TYR A 152 6.71 -12.10 -5.95
N MET A 153 7.55 -12.86 -6.66
CA MET A 153 8.24 -12.34 -7.86
C MET A 153 7.28 -11.89 -8.98
N PRO A 154 6.20 -12.64 -9.30
CA PRO A 154 5.24 -12.17 -10.29
C PRO A 154 4.56 -10.85 -9.87
N ILE A 155 4.37 -10.64 -8.57
CA ILE A 155 3.78 -9.40 -8.02
C ILE A 155 4.79 -8.26 -8.12
N TRP A 156 6.04 -8.49 -7.73
CA TRP A 156 7.13 -7.51 -7.89
C TRP A 156 7.30 -7.10 -9.33
N LYS A 157 7.26 -8.04 -10.29
CA LYS A 157 7.33 -7.72 -11.71
C LYS A 157 6.27 -6.70 -12.14
N ILE A 158 5.02 -6.89 -11.70
CA ILE A 158 3.93 -5.95 -12.00
C ILE A 158 4.17 -4.58 -11.35
N ILE A 159 4.67 -4.57 -10.11
CA ILE A 159 5.03 -3.32 -9.41
C ILE A 159 6.15 -2.60 -10.15
N ASP A 160 7.21 -3.32 -10.56
CA ASP A 160 8.39 -2.78 -11.21
C ASP A 160 8.07 -2.24 -12.61
N GLU A 161 7.22 -2.93 -13.38
CA GLU A 161 6.69 -2.44 -14.66
C GLU A 161 5.92 -1.12 -14.49
N ARG A 162 5.10 -1.00 -13.43
CA ARG A 162 4.38 0.25 -13.13
C ARG A 162 5.30 1.36 -12.61
N TRP A 163 6.25 1.00 -11.75
CA TRP A 163 7.25 1.90 -11.19
C TRP A 163 8.09 2.52 -12.30
N SER A 164 8.82 1.70 -13.06
CA SER A 164 9.71 2.14 -14.13
C SER A 164 8.98 2.82 -15.29
N GLY A 165 7.77 2.37 -15.64
CA GLY A 165 7.05 2.85 -16.81
C GLY A 165 6.26 4.16 -16.59
N GLN A 166 5.86 4.48 -15.37
CA GLN A 166 4.89 5.57 -15.12
C GLN A 166 5.23 6.45 -13.92
N LEU A 167 5.73 5.88 -12.82
CA LEU A 167 5.82 6.59 -11.54
C LEU A 167 7.23 7.08 -11.23
N HIS A 168 8.24 6.28 -11.53
CA HIS A 168 9.63 6.59 -11.22
C HIS A 168 10.22 7.61 -12.21
N ARG A 169 11.04 8.50 -11.66
CA ARG A 169 11.81 9.53 -12.39
C ARG A 169 13.13 9.72 -11.64
N PRO A 170 14.21 10.18 -12.31
CA PRO A 170 15.46 10.53 -11.65
C PRO A 170 15.27 11.36 -10.37
N LEU A 171 14.29 12.28 -10.37
CA LEU A 171 13.95 13.09 -9.21
C LEU A 171 13.57 12.29 -7.95
N HIS A 172 12.89 11.15 -8.11
CA HIS A 172 12.53 10.29 -6.98
C HIS A 172 13.76 9.59 -6.38
N ALA A 173 14.65 9.10 -7.24
CA ALA A 173 15.94 8.53 -6.85
C ALA A 173 16.84 9.59 -6.18
N ALA A 174 16.93 10.78 -6.75
CA ALA A 174 17.67 11.91 -6.18
C ALA A 174 17.11 12.32 -4.81
N ALA A 175 15.78 12.44 -4.68
CA ALA A 175 15.13 12.80 -3.43
C ALA A 175 15.34 11.74 -2.34
N TYR A 176 15.34 10.45 -2.71
CA TYR A 176 15.70 9.35 -1.80
C TYR A 176 17.15 9.44 -1.34
N TYR A 177 18.08 9.65 -2.27
CA TYR A 177 19.51 9.79 -1.98
C TYR A 177 19.80 10.97 -1.04
N LEU A 178 19.20 12.12 -1.34
CA LEU A 178 19.47 13.38 -0.65
C LEU A 178 18.68 13.54 0.65
N ASN A 179 17.79 12.60 1.00
CA ASN A 179 17.06 12.64 2.26
C ASN A 179 17.94 12.13 3.43
N PRO A 180 18.39 13.00 4.36
CA PRO A 180 19.29 12.59 5.43
C PRO A 180 18.64 11.62 6.43
N ALA A 181 17.32 11.65 6.56
CA ALA A 181 16.58 10.72 7.41
C ALA A 181 16.69 9.27 6.92
N ILE A 182 17.02 9.09 5.64
CA ILE A 182 17.10 7.79 4.97
C ILE A 182 18.54 7.44 4.61
N ARG A 183 19.30 8.39 4.05
CA ARG A 183 20.68 8.19 3.56
C ARG A 183 21.62 7.54 4.57
N TYR A 184 21.44 7.87 5.84
CA TYR A 184 22.28 7.41 6.95
C TYR A 184 21.69 6.22 7.72
N LEU A 185 20.57 5.65 7.25
CA LEU A 185 20.05 4.41 7.80
C LEU A 185 20.93 3.22 7.39
N PRO A 186 21.12 2.20 8.26
CA PRO A 186 21.83 0.97 7.89
C PRO A 186 21.18 0.22 6.73
N THR A 187 19.89 0.46 6.47
CA THR A 187 19.10 -0.18 5.41
C THR A 187 19.16 0.55 4.08
N PHE A 188 19.82 1.71 4.00
CA PHE A 188 19.93 2.50 2.78
C PHE A 188 20.61 1.70 1.65
N LYS A 189 20.02 1.73 0.45
CA LYS A 189 20.56 1.06 -0.73
C LYS A 189 21.00 2.09 -1.76
N LYS A 190 22.31 2.24 -1.93
CA LYS A 190 22.90 2.98 -3.05
C LYS A 190 23.07 2.03 -4.24
N ASP A 191 21.96 1.65 -4.86
CA ASP A 191 22.03 0.90 -6.12
C ASP A 191 22.32 1.84 -7.31
N ARG A 192 22.54 1.24 -8.49
CA ARG A 192 22.84 1.99 -9.70
C ARG A 192 21.69 2.90 -10.12
N GLU A 193 20.44 2.49 -9.93
CA GLU A 193 19.26 3.30 -10.29
C GLU A 193 19.23 4.59 -9.45
N VAL A 194 19.49 4.46 -8.14
CA VAL A 194 19.54 5.59 -7.22
C VAL A 194 20.71 6.53 -7.55
N GLU A 195 21.89 5.97 -7.78
CA GLU A 195 23.09 6.77 -8.10
C GLU A 195 22.93 7.51 -9.42
N TYR A 196 22.57 6.83 -10.51
CA TYR A 196 22.37 7.48 -11.80
C TYR A 196 21.20 8.47 -11.77
N GLY A 197 20.09 8.15 -11.10
CA GLY A 197 18.98 9.08 -10.98
C GLY A 197 19.34 10.38 -10.27
N MET A 198 20.26 10.34 -9.30
CA MET A 198 20.80 11.54 -8.66
C MET A 198 21.69 12.35 -9.60
N LEU A 199 22.57 11.69 -10.35
CA LEU A 199 23.45 12.34 -11.33
C LEU A 199 22.66 12.98 -12.48
N ASP A 200 21.71 12.24 -13.07
CA ASP A 200 20.81 12.73 -14.12
C ASP A 200 20.05 13.99 -13.66
N CYS A 201 19.68 14.07 -12.38
CA CYS A 201 19.05 15.25 -11.82
C CYS A 201 19.99 16.46 -11.75
N ILE A 202 21.27 16.25 -11.40
CA ILE A 202 22.27 17.32 -11.40
C ILE A 202 22.46 17.86 -12.82
N ASP A 203 22.61 16.96 -13.80
CA ASP A 203 22.82 17.32 -15.21
C ASP A 203 21.66 18.15 -15.78
N VAL A 204 20.43 17.87 -15.34
CA VAL A 204 19.23 18.61 -15.77
C VAL A 204 19.06 19.94 -15.02
N LEU A 205 19.35 19.97 -13.72
CA LEU A 205 19.04 21.13 -12.87
C LEU A 205 20.15 22.18 -12.82
N VAL A 206 21.39 21.79 -13.08
CA VAL A 206 22.58 22.65 -12.95
C VAL A 206 23.24 22.77 -14.30
N SER A 207 23.19 23.95 -14.92
CA SER A 207 23.75 24.17 -16.27
C SER A 207 25.23 24.57 -16.27
N ASP A 208 25.75 25.10 -15.16
CA ASP A 208 27.15 25.51 -15.03
C ASP A 208 28.01 24.30 -14.62
N SER A 209 28.97 23.94 -15.48
CA SER A 209 29.87 22.81 -15.24
C SER A 209 30.74 22.98 -14.00
N LYS A 210 31.12 24.21 -13.62
CA LYS A 210 31.89 24.44 -12.39
C LYS A 210 31.05 24.19 -11.14
N GLU A 211 29.76 24.50 -11.20
CA GLU A 211 28.83 24.23 -10.12
C GLU A 211 28.56 22.71 -10.02
N GLN A 212 28.38 22.02 -11.15
CA GLN A 212 28.30 20.56 -11.19
C GLN A 212 29.53 19.92 -10.54
N ASP A 213 30.74 20.31 -10.94
CA ASP A 213 32.00 19.81 -10.36
C ASP A 213 32.05 20.02 -8.83
N ALA A 214 31.64 21.20 -8.35
CA ALA A 214 31.60 21.51 -6.93
C ALA A 214 30.57 20.65 -6.17
N ILE A 215 29.42 20.37 -6.76
CA ILE A 215 28.41 19.45 -6.22
C ILE A 215 28.97 18.03 -6.15
N HIS A 216 29.60 17.54 -7.23
CA HIS A 216 30.23 16.22 -7.27
C HIS A 216 31.28 16.05 -6.17
N MET A 217 32.13 17.06 -5.95
CA MET A 217 33.09 17.06 -4.85
C MET A 217 32.41 17.04 -3.46
N SER A 218 31.22 17.62 -3.35
CA SER A 218 30.46 17.69 -2.10
C SER A 218 29.67 16.41 -1.78
N ILE A 219 29.32 15.60 -2.79
CA ILE A 219 28.63 14.31 -2.60
C ILE A 219 29.43 13.39 -1.67
N ASN A 220 30.74 13.31 -1.83
CA ASN A 220 31.59 12.50 -0.95
C ASN A 220 31.52 12.96 0.51
N LYS A 221 31.41 14.27 0.76
CA LYS A 221 31.26 14.81 2.12
C LYS A 221 29.91 14.45 2.71
N TYR A 222 28.85 14.52 1.90
CA TYR A 222 27.51 14.08 2.29
C TYR A 222 27.50 12.57 2.61
N ASP A 223 28.02 11.73 1.71
CA ASP A 223 28.07 10.27 1.86
C ASP A 223 28.80 9.83 3.12
N THR A 224 29.92 10.49 3.44
CA THR A 224 30.75 10.18 4.61
C THR A 224 30.31 10.88 5.89
N ALA A 225 29.24 11.69 5.83
CA ALA A 225 28.82 12.55 6.93
C ALA A 225 29.98 13.40 7.50
N SER A 226 30.83 13.96 6.64
CA SER A 226 32.03 14.69 7.05
C SER A 226 31.86 16.22 6.97
N GLY A 227 32.79 16.96 7.59
CA GLY A 227 32.76 18.42 7.63
C GLY A 227 31.54 18.97 8.38
N THR A 228 30.81 19.90 7.78
CA THR A 228 29.62 20.50 8.39
C THR A 228 28.47 19.49 8.57
N MET A 229 28.43 18.42 7.77
CA MET A 229 27.43 17.36 7.84
C MET A 229 27.64 16.40 9.04
N ALA A 230 28.83 16.46 9.66
CA ALA A 230 29.21 15.68 10.84
C ALA A 230 28.79 16.35 12.16
N ARG A 231 28.48 17.65 12.13
CA ARG A 231 28.22 18.42 13.36
C ARG A 231 27.03 17.84 14.10
N ASP A 232 27.10 17.80 15.43
CA ASP A 232 26.03 17.21 16.27
C ASP A 232 24.65 17.82 15.97
N THR A 233 24.58 19.10 15.65
CA THR A 233 23.34 19.76 15.23
C THR A 233 22.79 19.16 13.93
N ALA A 234 23.63 18.98 12.91
CA ALA A 234 23.24 18.36 11.65
C ALA A 234 22.78 16.92 11.86
N VAL A 235 23.50 16.13 12.67
CA VAL A 235 23.16 14.75 13.00
C VAL A 235 21.80 14.65 13.71
N ARG A 236 21.57 15.48 14.74
CA ARG A 236 20.27 15.53 15.44
C ARG A 236 19.12 15.95 14.53
N CYS A 237 19.39 16.82 13.57
CA CYS A 237 18.37 17.35 12.66
C CYS A 237 17.96 16.41 11.53
N ARG A 238 18.71 15.33 11.26
CA ARG A 238 18.47 14.42 10.12
C ARG A 238 17.04 13.89 10.03
N THR A 239 16.42 13.62 11.18
CA THR A 239 15.08 13.03 11.27
C THR A 239 14.02 14.00 11.80
N THR A 240 14.43 15.18 12.29
CA THR A 240 13.53 16.18 12.88
C THR A 240 13.23 17.34 11.95
N MET A 241 14.14 17.66 11.03
CA MET A 241 13.91 18.64 9.98
C MET A 241 13.23 18.00 8.77
N ARG A 242 12.30 18.72 8.16
CA ARG A 242 11.62 18.27 6.94
C ARG A 242 12.60 18.39 5.76
N PRO A 243 12.61 17.42 4.82
CA PRO A 243 13.31 17.57 3.54
C PRO A 243 12.75 18.76 2.74
#